data_AF-A0A812U2R6-F1
#
_entry.id   AF-A0A812U2R6-F1
#
_cell.length_a   1.000
_cell.length_b   1.000
_cell.length_c   1.000
_cell.angle_alpha   90.00
_cell.angle_beta   90.00
_cell.angle_gamma   90.00
#
_symmetry.space_group_name_H-M   'P 1'
#
loop_
_entity.id
_entity.type
_entity.pdbx_description
1 polymer ?
#
loop_
_entity_poly.entity_id
_entity_poly.type
_entity_poly.pdbx_seq_one_letter_code
_entity_poly.pdbx_strand_id
1 'polypeptide(L)'
;MATPLSSSEKAGNLAPRSESPVPAQGRRAWRFTAALSLCGLAVNWRLPRAEVAVKEGATTVATGASGTCSEALTAGQNRFDDALRVWTETSAAGRGIPGFGSAADSAEQASLAAFDGEAGQQGSCDAQRKALKDRIRKDVLLIFAQQRVISERQAQADLIRQLMNKMTQRGGPLRIQEKIAILEETVEAYKASVRKLRPSWAEGQVDSEEAATERRLGELQFSVEESEEGLTLQKKWEDRRMRDLMSKRAYGVSVSFDPALRVLLRPEGLGNLQVFSQGPLGPPSHPANVNFGVINDASMPDVYREHPVPPFLAVQPAVNVNLNLGSGS
;
A
#
# COMPACT_ATOMS: atom_id res chain seq x y z
N MET A 1 -55.03 44.82 -24.31
CA MET A 1 -55.57 43.60 -24.94
C MET A 1 -54.95 42.43 -24.20
N ALA A 2 -55.59 41.97 -23.12
CA ALA A 2 -56.65 40.94 -23.10
C ALA A 2 -56.11 39.53 -23.39
N THR A 3 -56.03 38.73 -22.33
CA THR A 3 -55.79 37.28 -22.24
C THR A 3 -56.80 36.45 -23.07
N PRO A 4 -56.54 35.15 -23.32
CA PRO A 4 -57.11 34.16 -22.41
C PRO A 4 -56.24 32.92 -22.10
N LEU A 5 -56.67 32.30 -21.00
CA LEU A 5 -56.30 31.04 -20.37
C LEU A 5 -56.50 29.81 -21.27
N SER A 6 -55.76 28.73 -20.98
CA SER A 6 -56.32 27.37 -21.06
C SER A 6 -55.63 26.42 -20.09
N SER A 7 -56.45 25.89 -19.20
CA SER A 7 -56.20 24.89 -18.16
C SER A 7 -56.31 23.49 -18.76
N SER A 8 -55.54 22.50 -18.28
CA SER A 8 -56.05 21.12 -18.16
C SER A 8 -55.15 20.25 -17.28
N GLU A 9 -55.82 19.52 -16.41
CA GLU A 9 -55.35 18.56 -15.42
C GLU A 9 -54.51 17.41 -15.99
N LYS A 10 -53.64 16.84 -15.15
CA LYS A 10 -53.63 15.39 -14.92
C LYS A 10 -52.96 15.03 -13.59
N ALA A 11 -53.82 14.64 -12.65
CA ALA A 11 -53.46 13.81 -11.51
C ALA A 11 -53.00 12.43 -12.00
N GLY A 12 -51.97 11.87 -11.37
CA GLY A 12 -51.43 10.56 -11.72
C GLY A 12 -50.62 9.93 -10.58
N ASN A 13 -51.32 9.18 -9.74
CA ASN A 13 -50.90 7.95 -9.06
C ASN A 13 -49.56 7.92 -8.29
N LEU A 14 -49.70 8.11 -6.96
CA LEU A 14 -48.80 7.54 -5.96
C LEU A 14 -49.09 6.04 -5.81
N ALA A 15 -48.17 5.20 -6.29
CA ALA A 15 -48.11 3.79 -5.93
C ALA A 15 -47.09 3.59 -4.81
N PRO A 16 -47.39 2.78 -3.77
CA PRO A 16 -46.43 2.47 -2.71
C PRO A 16 -45.33 1.55 -3.23
N ARG A 17 -44.07 1.97 -3.08
CA ARG A 17 -42.90 1.11 -3.29
C ARG A 17 -42.88 0.02 -2.22
N SER A 18 -43.05 -1.21 -2.66
CA SER A 18 -42.80 -2.42 -1.89
C SER A 18 -41.33 -2.48 -1.45
N GLU A 19 -41.08 -2.34 -0.15
CA GLU A 19 -39.80 -2.66 0.46
C GLU A 19 -39.60 -4.18 0.39
N SER A 20 -38.60 -4.60 -0.39
CA SER A 20 -38.13 -5.98 -0.38
C SER A 20 -37.08 -6.15 0.72
N PRO A 21 -37.11 -7.23 1.50
CA PRO A 21 -36.18 -7.44 2.61
C PRO A 21 -34.77 -7.71 2.10
N VAL A 22 -33.82 -6.94 2.62
CA VAL A 22 -32.37 -7.15 2.45
C VAL A 22 -31.99 -8.48 3.12
N PRO A 23 -31.45 -9.48 2.40
CA PRO A 23 -30.91 -10.65 3.06
C PRO A 23 -29.60 -10.29 3.78
N ALA A 24 -29.54 -10.65 5.05
CA ALA A 24 -28.35 -10.57 5.88
C ALA A 24 -27.20 -11.39 5.25
N GLN A 25 -26.24 -10.70 4.61
CA GLN A 25 -24.99 -11.32 4.19
C GLN A 25 -24.12 -11.54 5.43
N GLY A 26 -23.96 -12.82 5.76
CA GLY A 26 -23.08 -13.31 6.80
C GLY A 26 -21.64 -12.85 6.56
N ARG A 27 -21.04 -12.30 7.62
CA ARG A 27 -19.61 -11.99 7.71
C ARG A 27 -18.83 -13.30 7.60
N ARG A 28 -18.33 -13.62 6.41
CA ARG A 28 -17.27 -14.62 6.25
C ARG A 28 -15.97 -13.99 6.73
N ALA A 29 -15.46 -14.50 7.84
CA ALA A 29 -14.12 -14.22 8.32
C ALA A 29 -13.10 -14.74 7.30
N TRP A 30 -12.48 -13.84 6.55
CA TRP A 30 -11.29 -14.16 5.78
C TRP A 30 -10.11 -14.21 6.75
N ARG A 31 -9.75 -15.42 7.16
CA ARG A 31 -8.46 -15.68 7.80
C ARG A 31 -7.39 -15.53 6.72
N PHE A 32 -6.76 -14.37 6.63
CA PHE A 32 -5.47 -14.23 5.96
C PHE A 32 -4.40 -14.82 6.87
N THR A 33 -4.05 -16.09 6.64
CA THR A 33 -2.77 -16.63 7.08
C THR A 33 -1.67 -15.97 6.26
N ALA A 34 -1.02 -14.97 6.84
CA ALA A 34 0.24 -14.44 6.35
C ALA A 34 1.32 -15.51 6.52
N ALA A 35 1.52 -16.32 5.49
CA ALA A 35 2.73 -17.12 5.34
C ALA A 35 3.81 -16.22 4.72
N LEU A 36 4.60 -15.58 5.57
CA LEU A 36 5.91 -15.06 5.22
C LEU A 36 6.81 -16.24 4.84
N SER A 37 6.77 -16.62 3.57
CA SER A 37 7.77 -17.51 2.96
C SER A 37 8.82 -16.65 2.28
N LEU A 38 9.79 -16.21 3.09
CA LEU A 38 11.12 -15.81 2.64
C LEU A 38 11.86 -17.08 2.19
N CYS A 39 11.55 -17.57 0.99
CA CYS A 39 12.39 -18.53 0.30
C CYS A 39 12.96 -17.87 -0.94
N GLY A 40 14.26 -17.57 -0.87
CA GLY A 40 15.05 -17.08 -1.98
C GLY A 40 15.00 -18.06 -3.15
N LEU A 41 14.40 -17.61 -4.24
CA LEU A 41 14.69 -18.13 -5.57
C LEU A 41 15.81 -17.26 -6.14
N ALA A 42 17.04 -17.58 -5.74
CA ALA A 42 18.20 -17.23 -6.53
C ALA A 42 18.13 -18.06 -7.82
N VAL A 43 17.47 -17.52 -8.85
CA VAL A 43 17.54 -18.07 -10.19
C VAL A 43 18.94 -17.76 -10.72
N ASN A 44 19.81 -18.76 -10.62
CA ASN A 44 21.20 -18.72 -11.03
C ASN A 44 21.27 -18.75 -12.57
N TRP A 45 21.05 -17.61 -13.22
CA TRP A 45 21.33 -17.42 -14.64
C TRP A 45 22.84 -17.24 -14.84
N ARG A 46 23.58 -18.36 -14.77
CA ARG A 46 25.01 -18.40 -15.08
C ARG A 46 25.17 -18.43 -16.60
N LEU A 47 25.28 -17.25 -17.22
CA LEU A 47 25.74 -17.13 -18.61
C LEU A 47 27.27 -17.31 -18.67
N PRO A 48 27.80 -17.99 -19.70
CA PRO A 48 29.23 -18.22 -19.85
C PRO A 48 29.95 -16.89 -20.12
N ARG A 49 30.92 -16.57 -19.26
CA ARG A 49 31.82 -15.43 -19.39
C ARG A 49 32.83 -15.73 -20.50
N ALA A 50 32.64 -15.14 -21.67
CA ALA A 50 33.65 -15.12 -22.72
C ALA A 50 34.73 -14.08 -22.33
N GLU A 51 35.92 -14.56 -22.00
CA GLU A 51 37.11 -13.72 -21.84
C GLU A 51 37.56 -13.28 -23.23
N VAL A 52 37.32 -12.02 -23.58
CA VAL A 52 37.89 -11.41 -24.79
C VAL A 52 39.17 -10.68 -24.40
N ALA A 53 40.30 -11.27 -24.80
CA ALA A 53 41.61 -10.66 -24.71
C ALA A 53 41.70 -9.47 -25.68
N VAL A 54 41.91 -8.27 -25.13
CA VAL A 54 42.22 -7.07 -25.92
C VAL A 54 43.70 -7.13 -26.29
N LYS A 55 43.98 -7.19 -27.60
CA LYS A 55 45.31 -6.99 -28.16
C LYS A 55 45.27 -5.73 -29.02
N GLU A 56 45.86 -4.66 -28.50
CA GLU A 56 46.07 -3.42 -29.25
C GLU A 56 47.29 -3.55 -30.17
N GLY A 57 47.16 -2.96 -31.37
CA GLY A 57 48.30 -2.47 -32.14
C GLY A 57 48.43 -3.03 -33.54
N ALA A 58 47.83 -2.35 -34.53
CA ALA A 58 48.56 -1.80 -35.69
C ALA A 58 47.59 -1.16 -36.68
N THR A 59 47.75 0.13 -36.87
CA THR A 59 47.11 0.94 -37.91
C THR A 59 47.74 0.63 -39.26
N THR A 60 46.95 0.13 -40.21
CA THR A 60 47.26 0.23 -41.65
C THR A 60 46.00 0.58 -42.42
N VAL A 61 46.08 1.69 -43.14
CA VAL A 61 45.11 2.18 -44.11
C VAL A 61 44.99 1.17 -45.24
N ALA A 62 43.80 0.60 -45.44
CA ALA A 62 43.45 -0.19 -46.61
C ALA A 62 42.11 0.31 -47.19
N THR A 63 42.21 1.02 -48.29
CA THR A 63 41.15 1.24 -49.27
C THR A 63 40.65 -0.10 -49.81
N GLY A 64 39.35 -0.36 -49.67
CA GLY A 64 38.59 -1.19 -50.62
C GLY A 64 38.24 -2.63 -50.25
N ALA A 65 38.11 -2.99 -48.96
CA ALA A 65 37.47 -4.24 -48.58
C ALA A 65 35.97 -4.00 -48.36
N SER A 66 35.13 -4.32 -49.35
CA SER A 66 33.70 -4.52 -49.12
C SER A 66 33.53 -5.67 -48.13
N GLY A 67 33.23 -5.36 -46.88
CA GLY A 67 32.93 -6.34 -45.85
C GLY A 67 31.73 -7.19 -46.29
N THR A 68 31.80 -8.49 -46.04
CA THR A 68 30.64 -9.35 -46.25
C THR A 68 29.50 -8.91 -45.33
N CYS A 69 28.24 -9.14 -45.72
CA CYS A 69 27.09 -8.80 -44.86
C CYS A 69 27.16 -9.44 -43.46
N SER A 70 27.94 -10.52 -43.30
CA SER A 70 28.20 -11.18 -42.02
C SER A 70 29.14 -10.36 -41.11
N GLU A 71 30.19 -9.75 -41.67
CA GLU A 71 31.11 -8.88 -40.94
C GLU A 71 30.38 -7.60 -40.49
N ALA A 72 29.57 -7.01 -41.38
CA ALA A 72 28.72 -5.87 -41.04
C ALA A 72 27.73 -6.18 -39.92
N LEU A 73 27.07 -7.35 -39.98
CA LEU A 73 26.18 -7.81 -38.91
C LEU A 73 26.94 -7.94 -37.58
N THR A 74 28.13 -8.52 -37.61
CA THR A 74 28.97 -8.72 -36.41
C THR A 74 29.40 -7.38 -35.82
N ALA A 75 29.82 -6.41 -36.65
CA ALA A 75 30.19 -5.07 -36.21
C ALA A 75 29.03 -4.35 -35.51
N GLY A 76 27.83 -4.40 -36.10
CA GLY A 76 26.62 -3.84 -35.49
C GLY A 76 26.22 -4.54 -34.19
N GLN A 77 26.33 -5.87 -34.12
CA GLN A 77 26.03 -6.64 -32.90
C GLN A 77 27.00 -6.33 -31.77
N ASN A 78 28.31 -6.35 -32.04
CA ASN A 78 29.33 -6.05 -31.04
C ASN A 78 29.11 -4.66 -30.44
N ARG A 79 28.74 -3.68 -31.26
CA ARG A 79 28.46 -2.32 -30.80
C ARG A 79 27.26 -2.26 -29.85
N PHE A 80 26.23 -3.06 -30.08
CA PHE A 80 25.05 -3.13 -29.21
C PHE A 80 25.29 -3.95 -27.94
N ASP A 81 26.01 -5.07 -28.05
CA ASP A 81 26.20 -6.04 -26.98
C ASP A 81 26.91 -5.43 -25.76
N ASP A 82 27.78 -4.44 -25.97
CA ASP A 82 28.38 -3.65 -24.88
C ASP A 82 27.33 -2.90 -24.05
N ALA A 83 26.39 -2.21 -24.70
CA ALA A 83 25.31 -1.50 -24.03
C ALA A 83 24.35 -2.49 -23.33
N LEU A 84 23.99 -3.57 -24.03
CA LEU A 84 23.10 -4.61 -23.52
C LEU A 84 23.65 -5.26 -22.23
N ARG A 85 24.96 -5.56 -22.20
CA ARG A 85 25.63 -6.11 -21.02
C ARG A 85 25.50 -5.18 -19.81
N VAL A 86 25.85 -3.91 -19.97
CA VAL A 86 25.77 -2.91 -18.88
C VAL A 86 24.34 -2.75 -18.38
N TRP A 87 23.36 -2.71 -19.29
CA TRP A 87 21.94 -2.57 -18.93
C TRP A 87 21.40 -3.81 -18.23
N THR A 88 21.83 -5.00 -18.65
CA THR A 88 21.43 -6.26 -18.01
C THR A 88 22.00 -6.34 -16.60
N GLU A 89 23.28 -6.03 -16.41
CA GLU A 89 23.93 -6.00 -15.09
C GLU A 89 23.28 -4.95 -14.17
N THR A 90 22.94 -3.78 -14.71
CA THR A 90 22.30 -2.69 -13.95
C THR A 90 20.88 -3.07 -13.52
N SER A 91 20.09 -3.65 -14.43
CA SER A 91 18.74 -4.13 -14.14
C SER A 91 18.75 -5.30 -13.15
N ALA A 92 19.71 -6.22 -13.27
CA ALA A 92 19.88 -7.34 -12.34
C ALA A 92 20.23 -6.87 -10.92
N ALA A 93 20.97 -5.77 -10.80
CA ALA A 93 21.23 -5.11 -9.52
C ALA A 93 20.02 -4.33 -8.97
N GLY A 94 18.87 -4.35 -9.64
CA GLY A 94 17.66 -3.63 -9.24
C GLY A 94 17.77 -2.11 -9.39
N ARG A 95 18.70 -1.63 -10.22
CA ARG A 95 18.94 -0.19 -10.41
C ARG A 95 18.27 0.31 -11.68
N GLY A 96 17.69 1.50 -11.57
CA GLY A 96 17.15 2.23 -12.70
C GLY A 96 18.28 2.72 -13.62
N ILE A 97 18.08 2.65 -14.94
CA ILE A 97 18.98 3.23 -15.94
C ILE A 97 18.48 4.64 -16.28
N PRO A 98 19.20 5.71 -15.88
CA PRO A 98 18.78 7.07 -16.17
C PRO A 98 18.73 7.34 -17.67
N GLY A 99 17.63 7.91 -18.16
CA GLY A 99 17.50 8.26 -19.58
C GLY A 99 17.49 7.05 -20.52
N PHE A 100 17.09 5.87 -20.04
CA PHE A 100 17.13 4.62 -20.80
C PHE A 100 16.54 4.73 -22.22
N GLY A 101 15.40 5.40 -22.40
CA GLY A 101 14.79 5.56 -23.73
C GLY A 101 15.73 6.21 -24.74
N SER A 102 16.32 7.36 -24.38
CA SER A 102 17.30 8.06 -25.22
C SER A 102 18.60 7.29 -25.42
N ALA A 103 19.03 6.54 -24.40
CA ALA A 103 20.21 5.68 -24.50
C ALA A 103 19.98 4.50 -25.45
N ALA A 104 18.77 3.94 -25.45
CA ALA A 104 18.36 2.88 -26.37
C ALA A 104 18.30 3.36 -27.82
N ASP A 105 17.72 4.54 -28.06
CA ASP A 105 17.71 5.16 -29.40
C ASP A 105 19.14 5.39 -29.91
N SER A 106 20.02 5.92 -29.05
CA SER A 106 21.43 6.17 -29.39
C SER A 106 22.19 4.87 -29.67
N ALA A 107 21.92 3.80 -28.93
CA ALA A 107 22.54 2.50 -29.13
C ALA A 107 22.05 1.83 -30.43
N GLU A 108 20.76 1.90 -30.76
CA GLU A 108 20.23 1.44 -32.05
C GLU A 108 20.92 2.18 -33.21
N GLN A 109 20.97 3.52 -33.14
CA GLN A 109 21.61 4.33 -34.18
C GLN A 109 23.10 4.02 -34.33
N ALA A 110 23.85 3.93 -33.22
CA ALA A 110 25.28 3.62 -33.25
C ALA A 110 25.56 2.22 -33.82
N SER A 111 24.70 1.25 -33.51
CA SER A 111 24.84 -0.13 -34.00
C SER A 111 24.51 -0.24 -35.48
N LEU A 112 23.47 0.47 -35.95
CA LEU A 112 23.15 0.56 -37.37
C LEU A 112 24.23 1.33 -38.15
N ALA A 113 24.82 2.37 -37.58
CA ALA A 113 25.94 3.10 -38.20
C ALA A 113 27.19 2.22 -38.33
N ALA A 114 27.50 1.41 -37.30
CA ALA A 114 28.60 0.44 -37.38
C ALA A 114 28.36 -0.64 -38.45
N PHE A 115 27.12 -1.11 -38.58
CA PHE A 115 26.72 -2.01 -39.66
C PHE A 115 26.88 -1.35 -41.04
N ASP A 116 26.35 -0.14 -41.20
CA ASP A 116 26.33 0.57 -42.48
C ASP A 116 27.76 0.95 -42.94
N GLY A 117 28.69 1.16 -42.00
CA GLY A 117 30.11 1.42 -42.29
C GLY A 117 30.85 0.21 -42.89
N GLU A 118 30.48 -1.01 -42.50
CA GLU A 118 31.12 -2.26 -42.96
C GLU A 118 30.42 -2.88 -44.19
N ALA A 119 29.13 -2.61 -44.39
CA ALA A 119 28.35 -3.18 -45.49
C ALA A 119 28.79 -2.71 -46.90
N GLY A 120 29.60 -1.64 -46.98
CA GLY A 120 30.23 -1.13 -48.21
C GLY A 120 29.27 -0.47 -49.21
N GLN A 121 28.29 -1.22 -49.75
CA GLN A 121 27.29 -0.73 -50.70
C GLN A 121 25.89 -0.64 -50.04
N GLN A 122 25.20 0.48 -50.26
CA GLN A 122 23.81 0.64 -49.81
C GLN A 122 22.90 -0.39 -50.50
N GLY A 123 22.07 -1.10 -49.71
CA GLY A 123 21.06 -2.03 -50.21
C GLY A 123 21.50 -3.49 -50.35
N SER A 124 22.81 -3.81 -50.32
CA SER A 124 23.29 -5.19 -50.52
C SER A 124 23.00 -6.12 -49.33
N CYS A 125 22.83 -5.55 -48.13
CA CYS A 125 22.68 -6.28 -46.86
C CYS A 125 21.37 -5.92 -46.11
N ASP A 126 20.31 -5.52 -46.82
CA ASP A 126 19.06 -5.05 -46.22
C ASP A 126 18.39 -6.08 -45.29
N ALA A 127 18.47 -7.37 -45.64
CA ALA A 127 17.92 -8.45 -44.82
C ALA A 127 18.64 -8.54 -43.46
N GLN A 128 19.98 -8.48 -43.47
CA GLN A 128 20.81 -8.53 -42.26
C GLN A 128 20.64 -7.25 -41.43
N ARG A 129 20.54 -6.08 -42.09
CA ARG A 129 20.29 -4.81 -41.42
C ARG A 129 18.96 -4.81 -40.68
N LYS A 130 17.91 -5.34 -41.33
CA LYS A 130 16.60 -5.52 -40.71
C LYS A 130 16.67 -6.51 -39.54
N ALA A 131 17.35 -7.65 -39.70
CA ALA A 131 17.50 -8.63 -38.64
C ALA A 131 18.23 -8.06 -37.41
N LEU A 132 19.27 -7.25 -37.61
CA LEU A 132 19.97 -6.53 -36.56
C LEU A 132 19.03 -5.58 -35.82
N LYS A 133 18.30 -4.74 -36.57
CA LYS A 133 17.34 -3.79 -36.00
C LYS A 133 16.25 -4.49 -35.17
N ASP A 134 15.70 -5.57 -35.69
CA ASP A 134 14.65 -6.35 -35.02
C ASP A 134 15.19 -7.00 -33.73
N ARG A 135 16.42 -7.54 -33.75
CA ARG A 135 17.11 -8.06 -32.54
C ARG A 135 17.29 -6.96 -31.49
N ILE A 136 17.87 -5.82 -31.88
CA ILE A 136 18.11 -4.68 -30.98
C ILE A 136 16.81 -4.26 -30.29
N ARG A 137 15.74 -4.04 -31.08
CA ARG A 137 14.44 -3.60 -30.54
C ARG A 137 13.84 -4.62 -29.60
N LYS A 138 13.93 -5.91 -29.93
CA LYS A 138 13.48 -7.00 -29.05
C LYS A 138 14.22 -6.96 -27.71
N ASP A 139 15.54 -6.87 -27.73
CA ASP A 139 16.36 -6.88 -26.51
C ASP A 139 16.13 -5.60 -25.68
N VAL A 140 15.98 -4.45 -26.32
CA VAL A 140 15.61 -3.19 -25.66
C VAL A 140 14.25 -3.30 -24.96
N LEU A 141 13.24 -3.93 -25.59
CA LEU A 141 11.93 -4.12 -24.96
C LEU A 141 12.00 -5.03 -23.73
N LEU A 142 12.89 -6.02 -23.71
CA LEU A 142 13.11 -6.86 -22.52
C LEU A 142 13.70 -6.05 -21.37
N ILE A 143 14.70 -5.20 -21.64
CA ILE A 143 15.27 -4.30 -20.63
C ILE A 143 14.23 -3.26 -20.18
N PHE A 144 13.44 -2.69 -21.10
CA PHE A 144 12.35 -1.78 -20.77
C PHE A 144 11.37 -2.41 -19.77
N ALA A 145 10.94 -3.64 -20.00
CA ALA A 145 10.04 -4.35 -19.08
C ALA A 145 10.66 -4.50 -17.67
N GLN A 146 11.95 -4.81 -17.57
CA GLN A 146 12.66 -4.89 -16.28
C GLN A 146 12.73 -3.52 -15.59
N GLN A 147 13.10 -2.48 -16.34
CA GLN A 147 13.19 -1.10 -15.84
C GLN A 147 11.84 -0.56 -15.37
N ARG A 148 10.74 -0.94 -16.04
CA ARG A 148 9.39 -0.60 -15.60
C ARG A 148 9.06 -1.21 -14.23
N VAL A 149 9.38 -2.48 -14.01
CA VAL A 149 9.18 -3.14 -12.70
C VAL A 149 10.00 -2.46 -11.60
N ILE A 150 11.23 -2.04 -11.91
CA ILE A 150 12.07 -1.27 -10.97
C ILE A 150 11.41 0.08 -10.65
N SER A 151 10.91 0.80 -11.67
CA SER A 151 10.20 2.08 -11.48
C SER A 151 8.91 1.92 -10.69
N GLU A 152 8.17 0.82 -10.85
CA GLU A 152 6.98 0.52 -10.05
C GLU A 152 7.34 0.32 -8.57
N ARG A 153 8.40 -0.46 -8.27
CA ARG A 153 8.86 -0.66 -6.88
C ARG A 153 9.29 0.65 -6.22
N GLN A 154 9.94 1.54 -6.98
CA GLN A 154 10.29 2.87 -6.50
C GLN A 154 9.05 3.70 -6.19
N ALA A 155 8.06 3.71 -7.09
CA ALA A 155 6.79 4.40 -6.87
C ALA A 155 6.03 3.86 -5.64
N GLN A 156 6.04 2.53 -5.43
CA GLN A 156 5.46 1.91 -4.22
C GLN A 156 6.16 2.40 -2.95
N ALA A 157 7.50 2.37 -2.92
CA ALA A 157 8.27 2.82 -1.77
C ALA A 157 8.06 4.32 -1.47
N ASP A 158 7.95 5.14 -2.52
CA ASP A 158 7.69 6.57 -2.39
C ASP A 158 6.26 6.84 -1.89
N LEU A 159 5.26 6.10 -2.39
CA LEU A 159 3.88 6.19 -1.92
C LEU A 159 3.78 5.87 -0.43
N ILE A 160 4.36 4.75 0.01
CA ILE A 160 4.40 4.35 1.43
C ILE A 160 5.04 5.45 2.27
N ARG A 161 6.21 5.95 1.84
CA ARG A 161 6.93 7.01 2.55
C ARG A 161 6.10 8.29 2.69
N GLN A 162 5.45 8.72 1.62
CA GLN A 162 4.61 9.92 1.63
C GLN A 162 3.40 9.77 2.56
N LEU A 163 2.70 8.62 2.48
CA LEU A 163 1.58 8.30 3.36
C LEU A 163 2.01 8.29 4.83
N MET A 164 3.10 7.60 5.17
CA MET A 164 3.64 7.53 6.53
C MET A 164 4.07 8.90 7.07
N ASN A 165 4.71 9.72 6.24
CA ASN A 165 5.11 11.08 6.61
C ASN A 165 3.89 11.95 6.90
N LYS A 166 2.86 11.91 6.06
CA LYS A 166 1.62 12.69 6.25
C LYS A 166 0.83 12.22 7.46
N MET A 167 0.74 10.91 7.67
CA MET A 167 0.20 10.30 8.90
C MET A 167 0.90 10.83 10.14
N THR A 168 2.24 10.82 10.13
CA THR A 168 3.07 11.30 11.24
C THR A 168 2.86 12.79 11.52
N GLN A 169 2.82 13.62 10.48
CA GLN A 169 2.58 15.07 10.59
C GLN A 169 1.20 15.38 11.15
N ARG A 170 0.18 14.61 10.73
CA ARG A 170 -1.20 14.77 11.20
C ARG A 170 -1.42 14.24 12.61
N GLY A 171 -0.64 13.25 13.04
CA GLY A 171 -0.82 12.58 14.33
C GLY A 171 -2.08 11.70 14.38
N GLY A 172 -2.48 11.13 13.24
CA GLY A 172 -3.70 10.33 13.10
C GLY A 172 -3.87 9.75 11.70
N PRO A 173 -4.94 8.96 11.47
CA PRO A 173 -5.24 8.39 10.16
C PRO A 173 -5.53 9.49 9.12
N LEU A 174 -5.17 9.22 7.86
CA LEU A 174 -5.38 10.15 6.75
C LEU A 174 -6.83 10.14 6.27
N ARG A 175 -7.31 11.30 5.80
CA ARG A 175 -8.61 11.37 5.10
C ARG A 175 -8.48 10.73 3.72
N ILE A 176 -9.61 10.23 3.21
CA ILE A 176 -9.68 9.62 1.87
C ILE A 176 -9.14 10.58 0.79
N GLN A 177 -9.51 11.87 0.84
CA GLN A 177 -9.05 12.87 -0.13
C GLN A 177 -7.53 13.09 -0.09
N GLU A 178 -6.91 13.05 1.10
CA GLU A 178 -5.45 13.21 1.24
C GLU A 178 -4.73 12.00 0.65
N LYS A 179 -5.25 10.79 0.87
CA LYS A 179 -4.68 9.58 0.31
C LYS A 179 -4.77 9.57 -1.23
N ILE A 180 -5.94 9.95 -1.79
CA ILE A 180 -6.14 10.06 -3.25
C ILE A 180 -5.16 11.05 -3.86
N ALA A 181 -4.99 12.24 -3.26
CA ALA A 181 -4.05 13.24 -3.79
C ALA A 181 -2.60 12.72 -3.86
N ILE A 182 -2.15 12.01 -2.81
CA ILE A 182 -0.80 11.40 -2.77
C ILE A 182 -0.68 10.29 -3.82
N LEU A 183 -1.72 9.47 -4.00
CA LEU A 183 -1.75 8.44 -5.03
C LEU A 183 -1.67 9.04 -6.43
N GLU A 184 -2.48 10.06 -6.74
CA GLU A 184 -2.47 10.75 -8.04
C GLU A 184 -1.08 11.33 -8.35
N GLU A 185 -0.46 12.01 -7.38
CA GLU A 185 0.89 12.53 -7.52
C GLU A 185 1.91 11.42 -7.82
N THR A 186 1.83 10.31 -7.09
CA THR A 186 2.74 9.16 -7.27
C THR A 186 2.51 8.47 -8.62
N VAL A 187 1.26 8.28 -9.03
CA VAL A 187 0.90 7.67 -10.32
C VAL A 187 1.40 8.53 -11.48
N GLU A 188 1.21 9.84 -11.44
CA GLU A 188 1.71 10.72 -12.49
C GLU A 188 3.24 10.77 -12.53
N ALA A 189 3.91 10.75 -11.37
CA ALA A 189 5.37 10.63 -11.32
C ALA A 189 5.85 9.30 -11.93
N TYR A 190 5.16 8.19 -11.65
CA TYR A 190 5.42 6.88 -12.25
C TYR A 190 5.23 6.91 -13.77
N LYS A 191 4.10 7.43 -14.27
CA LYS A 191 3.85 7.57 -15.72
C LYS A 191 4.94 8.40 -16.40
N ALA A 192 5.32 9.53 -15.79
CA ALA A 192 6.38 10.38 -16.32
C ALA A 192 7.72 9.63 -16.38
N SER A 193 8.04 8.81 -15.37
CA SER A 193 9.21 7.93 -15.37
C SER A 193 9.15 6.91 -16.51
N VAL A 194 8.03 6.17 -16.65
CA VAL A 194 7.85 5.16 -17.69
C VAL A 194 7.93 5.76 -19.10
N ARG A 195 7.37 6.95 -19.32
CA ARG A 195 7.50 7.66 -20.60
C ARG A 195 8.96 7.94 -20.96
N LYS A 196 9.81 8.31 -19.99
CA LYS A 196 11.25 8.53 -20.19
C LYS A 196 12.05 7.24 -20.41
N LEU A 197 11.54 6.12 -19.92
CA LEU A 197 12.14 4.80 -20.17
C LEU A 197 11.84 4.30 -21.58
N ARG A 198 10.80 4.81 -22.23
CA ARG A 198 10.38 4.33 -23.55
C ARG A 198 11.28 4.91 -24.66
N PRO A 199 11.82 4.09 -25.56
CA PRO A 199 12.50 4.58 -26.76
C PRO A 199 11.53 5.28 -27.72
N SER A 200 12.03 6.23 -28.51
CA SER A 200 11.23 7.06 -29.43
C SER A 200 10.37 6.23 -30.40
N TRP A 201 10.92 5.13 -30.92
CA TRP A 201 10.22 4.26 -31.88
C TRP A 201 9.10 3.41 -31.25
N ALA A 202 8.97 3.40 -29.92
CA ALA A 202 7.92 2.68 -29.19
C ALA A 202 6.81 3.60 -28.65
N GLU A 203 6.91 4.92 -28.81
CA GLU A 203 5.99 5.90 -28.18
C GLU A 203 4.50 5.62 -28.45
N GLY A 204 4.14 5.17 -29.66
CA GLY A 204 2.75 4.86 -30.04
C GLY A 204 2.19 3.53 -29.51
N GLN A 205 2.98 2.70 -28.83
CA GLN A 205 2.48 1.45 -28.25
C GLN A 205 1.78 1.73 -26.92
N VAL A 206 0.53 1.26 -26.79
CA VAL A 206 -0.22 1.34 -25.53
C VAL A 206 0.45 0.44 -24.50
N ASP A 207 0.82 0.99 -23.35
CA ASP A 207 1.36 0.17 -22.25
C ASP A 207 0.20 -0.45 -21.48
N SER A 208 -0.08 -1.71 -21.78
CA SER A 208 -1.16 -2.48 -21.16
C SER A 208 -1.01 -2.61 -19.64
N GLU A 209 0.19 -2.38 -19.10
CA GLU A 209 0.52 -2.59 -17.69
C GLU A 209 0.46 -1.31 -16.86
N GLU A 210 0.32 -0.15 -17.51
CA GLU A 210 0.16 1.13 -16.82
C GLU A 210 -1.09 1.08 -15.93
N ALA A 211 -2.25 0.73 -16.51
CA ALA A 211 -3.51 0.62 -15.76
C ALA A 211 -3.47 -0.48 -14.68
N ALA A 212 -2.73 -1.56 -14.90
CA ALA A 212 -2.57 -2.61 -13.90
C ALA A 212 -1.72 -2.12 -12.71
N THR A 213 -0.68 -1.32 -12.99
CA THR A 213 0.18 -0.72 -11.97
C THR A 213 -0.58 0.30 -11.15
N GLU A 214 -1.38 1.15 -11.78
CA GLU A 214 -2.25 2.11 -11.08
C GLU A 214 -3.17 1.42 -10.07
N ARG A 215 -3.79 0.30 -10.46
CA ARG A 215 -4.63 -0.50 -9.55
C ARG A 215 -3.83 -1.04 -8.37
N ARG A 216 -2.64 -1.60 -8.61
CA ARG A 216 -1.76 -2.10 -7.53
C ARG A 216 -1.33 -1.00 -6.56
N LEU A 217 -0.99 0.19 -7.07
CA LEU A 217 -0.69 1.36 -6.24
C LEU A 217 -1.92 1.82 -5.44
N GLY A 218 -3.11 1.80 -6.06
CA GLY A 218 -4.37 2.12 -5.40
C GLY A 218 -4.73 1.16 -4.27
N GLU A 219 -4.50 -0.15 -4.46
CA GLU A 219 -4.67 -1.16 -3.41
C GLU A 219 -3.69 -0.95 -2.25
N LEU A 220 -2.42 -0.65 -2.57
CA LEU A 220 -1.37 -0.39 -1.59
C LEU A 220 -1.71 0.78 -0.67
N GLN A 221 -2.35 1.83 -1.19
CA GLN A 221 -2.77 3.00 -0.41
C GLN A 221 -3.62 2.64 0.83
N PHE A 222 -4.44 1.59 0.73
CA PHE A 222 -5.33 1.17 1.82
C PHE A 222 -4.65 0.20 2.80
N SER A 223 -3.72 -0.63 2.33
CA SER A 223 -3.01 -1.60 3.19
C SER A 223 -1.91 -0.97 4.05
N VAL A 224 -1.46 0.23 3.71
CA VAL A 224 -0.40 0.95 4.44
C VAL A 224 -0.76 1.22 5.91
N GLU A 225 -2.03 1.45 6.24
CA GLU A 225 -2.48 1.63 7.64
C GLU A 225 -2.46 0.32 8.43
N GLU A 226 -2.65 -0.82 7.75
CA GLU A 226 -2.64 -2.17 8.34
C GLU A 226 -1.23 -2.76 8.43
N SER A 227 -0.23 -2.10 7.84
CA SER A 227 1.17 -2.50 7.92
C SER A 227 1.70 -2.42 9.36
N GLU A 228 2.76 -3.17 9.67
CA GLU A 228 3.41 -3.12 10.99
C GLU A 228 3.81 -1.68 11.38
N GLU A 229 4.34 -0.91 10.43
CA GLU A 229 4.70 0.50 10.63
C GLU A 229 3.46 1.35 10.93
N GLY A 230 2.38 1.18 10.16
CA GLY A 230 1.10 1.87 10.37
C GLY A 230 0.51 1.60 11.76
N LEU A 231 0.50 0.34 12.18
CA LEU A 231 0.03 -0.08 13.49
C LEU A 231 0.90 0.50 14.63
N THR A 232 2.22 0.57 14.45
CA THR A 232 3.09 1.19 15.46
C THR A 232 2.83 2.70 15.60
N LEU A 233 2.56 3.39 14.50
CA LEU A 233 2.16 4.80 14.54
C LEU A 233 0.81 4.97 15.23
N GLN A 234 -0.17 4.13 14.90
CA GLN A 234 -1.48 4.15 15.52
C GLN A 234 -1.38 3.98 17.05
N LYS A 235 -0.63 2.97 17.51
CA LYS A 235 -0.39 2.75 18.94
C LYS A 235 0.27 3.96 19.61
N LYS A 236 1.29 4.56 18.96
CA LYS A 236 1.95 5.77 19.48
C LYS A 236 0.98 6.94 19.63
N TRP A 237 0.01 7.09 18.72
CA TRP A 237 -1.00 8.14 18.82
C TRP A 237 -2.04 7.85 19.90
N GLU A 238 -2.48 6.60 20.04
CA GLU A 238 -3.36 6.17 21.12
C GLU A 238 -2.72 6.42 22.48
N ASP A 239 -1.44 6.05 22.66
CA ASP A 239 -0.68 6.30 23.89
C ASP A 239 -0.52 7.80 24.20
N ARG A 240 -0.33 8.64 23.17
CA ARG A 240 -0.30 10.10 23.35
C ARG A 240 -1.67 10.63 23.75
N ARG A 241 -2.73 10.21 23.07
CA ARG A 241 -4.10 10.62 23.36
C ARG A 241 -4.51 10.20 24.77
N MET A 242 -4.18 9.00 25.20
CA MET A 242 -4.41 8.55 26.58
C MET A 242 -3.66 9.42 27.58
N ARG A 243 -2.38 9.72 27.34
CA ARG A 243 -1.61 10.64 28.20
C ARG A 243 -2.19 12.05 28.26
N ASP A 244 -2.65 12.58 27.14
CA ASP A 244 -3.28 13.91 27.08
C ASP A 244 -4.62 13.94 27.82
N LEU A 245 -5.41 12.87 27.73
CA LEU A 245 -6.66 12.73 28.49
C LEU A 245 -6.41 12.59 29.99
N MET A 246 -5.38 11.83 30.38
CA MET A 246 -5.01 11.66 31.80
C MET A 246 -4.43 12.95 32.40
N SER A 247 -3.59 13.68 31.67
CA SER A 247 -3.03 14.96 32.13
C SER A 247 -4.10 16.04 32.27
N LYS A 248 -5.10 16.08 31.39
CA LYS A 248 -6.27 16.99 31.52
C LYS A 248 -7.21 16.59 32.66
N ARG A 249 -7.21 15.32 33.09
CA ARG A 249 -7.96 14.83 34.26
C ARG A 249 -7.23 15.11 35.58
N ALA A 250 -5.97 15.53 35.57
CA ALA A 250 -5.17 15.71 36.77
C ALA A 250 -5.26 17.15 37.34
N TYR A 251 -6.46 17.56 37.76
CA TYR A 251 -6.70 18.57 38.82
C TYR A 251 -8.09 18.31 39.44
N GLY A 252 -8.27 17.10 39.99
CA GLY A 252 -9.51 16.69 40.63
C GLY A 252 -9.67 15.18 40.55
N VAL A 253 -10.10 14.55 41.64
CA VAL A 253 -10.37 13.11 41.73
C VAL A 253 -11.25 12.67 40.56
N SER A 254 -10.71 11.94 39.59
CA SER A 254 -11.48 11.43 38.45
C SER A 254 -11.72 9.93 38.63
N VAL A 255 -12.98 9.55 38.84
CA VAL A 255 -13.43 8.16 38.87
C VAL A 255 -13.80 7.76 37.43
N SER A 256 -13.07 6.83 36.81
CA SER A 256 -13.52 6.22 35.55
C SER A 256 -14.40 5.03 35.87
N PHE A 257 -15.70 5.18 35.67
CA PHE A 257 -16.67 4.10 35.79
C PHE A 257 -16.70 3.34 34.47
N ASP A 258 -16.15 2.12 34.42
CA ASP A 258 -16.48 1.16 33.37
C ASP A 258 -17.71 0.37 33.86
N PRO A 259 -18.91 0.56 33.29
CA PRO A 259 -20.12 -0.08 33.80
C PRO A 259 -20.16 -1.55 33.37
N ALA A 260 -19.87 -2.47 34.28
CA ALA A 260 -20.09 -3.89 34.07
C ALA A 260 -21.48 -4.26 34.61
N LEU A 261 -22.49 -4.20 33.75
CA LEU A 261 -23.86 -4.62 34.11
C LEU A 261 -23.91 -6.14 34.27
N ARG A 262 -24.05 -6.65 35.51
CA ARG A 262 -24.28 -8.07 35.78
C ARG A 262 -25.70 -8.27 36.29
N VAL A 263 -26.55 -8.89 35.47
CA VAL A 263 -27.93 -9.23 35.85
C VAL A 263 -27.98 -10.68 36.33
N LEU A 264 -28.24 -10.89 37.63
CA LEU A 264 -28.44 -12.21 38.22
C LEU A 264 -29.94 -12.50 38.35
N LEU A 265 -30.47 -13.35 37.47
CA LEU A 265 -31.85 -13.82 37.51
C LEU A 265 -31.94 -15.07 38.39
N ARG A 266 -32.72 -15.00 39.49
CA ARG A 266 -33.01 -16.18 40.34
C ARG A 266 -34.19 -16.97 39.75
N PRO A 267 -34.20 -18.32 39.82
CA PRO A 267 -35.24 -19.15 39.22
C PRO A 267 -36.66 -18.89 39.76
N GLU A 268 -36.79 -18.32 40.96
CA GLU A 268 -38.04 -18.13 41.70
C GLU A 268 -38.79 -16.82 41.34
N GLY A 269 -38.31 -16.04 40.37
CA GLY A 269 -39.04 -14.87 39.85
C GLY A 269 -39.07 -13.66 40.79
N LEU A 270 -37.95 -12.93 40.84
CA LEU A 270 -37.78 -11.48 41.00
C LEU A 270 -36.26 -11.26 41.12
N GLY A 271 -35.64 -10.72 40.07
CA GLY A 271 -34.18 -10.59 39.95
C GLY A 271 -33.63 -9.42 40.78
N ASN A 272 -32.48 -9.62 41.43
CA ASN A 272 -31.73 -8.54 42.07
C ASN A 272 -30.95 -7.81 40.96
N LEU A 273 -31.25 -6.52 40.74
CA LEU A 273 -30.46 -5.67 39.86
C LEU A 273 -29.22 -5.22 40.62
N GLN A 274 -28.06 -5.71 40.22
CA GLN A 274 -26.77 -5.27 40.75
C GLN A 274 -26.00 -4.55 39.65
N VAL A 275 -25.86 -3.24 39.78
CA VAL A 275 -25.04 -2.44 38.87
C VAL A 275 -23.69 -2.26 39.52
N PHE A 276 -22.66 -2.90 38.98
CA PHE A 276 -21.29 -2.69 39.40
C PHE A 276 -20.56 -1.85 38.36
N SER A 277 -19.74 -0.92 38.84
CA SER A 277 -18.77 -0.24 38.03
C SER A 277 -17.41 -0.28 38.71
N GLN A 278 -16.39 -0.60 37.93
CA GLN A 278 -15.03 -0.73 38.41
C GLN A 278 -14.18 0.37 37.79
N GLY A 279 -13.27 0.92 38.58
CA GLY A 279 -12.33 1.93 38.11
C GLY A 279 -11.03 1.96 38.91
N PRO A 280 -9.89 2.25 38.25
CA PRO A 280 -8.66 2.56 38.95
C PRO A 280 -8.77 3.95 39.63
N LEU A 281 -8.41 4.00 40.91
CA LEU A 281 -8.34 5.18 41.76
C LEU A 281 -6.91 5.27 42.33
N GLY A 282 -6.30 6.45 42.24
CA GLY A 282 -4.95 6.71 42.77
C GLY A 282 -3.94 7.16 41.72
N PRO A 283 -2.73 7.58 42.16
CA PRO A 283 -1.68 8.06 41.28
C PRO A 283 -1.15 6.95 40.35
N PRO A 284 -0.60 7.29 39.16
CA PRO A 284 -0.25 6.32 38.12
C PRO A 284 0.77 5.26 38.55
N SER A 285 1.59 5.55 39.57
CA SER A 285 2.58 4.62 40.14
C SER A 285 1.96 3.53 41.03
N HIS A 286 0.74 3.74 41.56
CA HIS A 286 0.04 2.80 42.44
C HIS A 286 -1.49 2.88 42.23
N PRO A 287 -2.03 2.33 41.13
CA PRO A 287 -3.48 2.33 40.92
C PRO A 287 -4.16 1.30 41.83
N ALA A 288 -5.09 1.75 42.68
CA ALA A 288 -5.99 0.88 43.42
C ALA A 288 -7.30 0.72 42.64
N ASN A 289 -7.69 -0.52 42.33
CA ASN A 289 -8.99 -0.75 41.70
C ASN A 289 -10.09 -0.68 42.77
N VAL A 290 -11.08 0.18 42.57
CA VAL A 290 -12.24 0.32 43.45
C VAL A 290 -13.49 -0.10 42.68
N ASN A 291 -14.30 -0.93 43.32
CA ASN A 291 -15.60 -1.34 42.82
C ASN A 291 -16.70 -0.51 43.49
N PHE A 292 -17.55 0.10 42.68
CA PHE A 292 -18.78 0.77 43.11
C PHE A 292 -19.95 -0.12 42.72
N GLY A 293 -20.81 -0.46 43.68
CA GLY A 293 -21.99 -1.28 43.44
C GLY A 293 -23.24 -0.56 43.91
N VAL A 294 -24.31 -0.61 43.11
CA VAL A 294 -25.67 -0.39 43.58
C VAL A 294 -26.34 -1.75 43.62
N ILE A 295 -26.76 -2.18 44.80
CA ILE A 295 -27.44 -3.46 45.02
C ILE A 295 -28.86 -3.14 45.46
N ASN A 296 -29.86 -3.59 44.70
CA ASN A 296 -31.24 -3.54 45.16
C ASN A 296 -31.58 -4.87 45.86
N ASP A 297 -31.35 -4.94 47.17
CA ASP A 297 -31.76 -6.09 47.98
C ASP A 297 -33.25 -5.97 48.36
N ALA A 298 -34.12 -6.12 47.37
CA ALA A 298 -35.55 -6.24 47.60
C ALA A 298 -35.90 -7.67 48.03
N SER A 299 -35.57 -8.04 49.26
CA SER A 299 -36.07 -9.27 49.87
C SER A 299 -37.37 -8.99 50.63
N MET A 300 -38.48 -8.78 49.92
CA MET A 300 -39.88 -9.09 50.34
C MET A 300 -40.91 -8.34 49.49
N PRO A 301 -42.15 -8.85 49.38
CA PRO A 301 -43.26 -8.19 48.67
C PRO A 301 -43.77 -6.99 49.47
N ASP A 302 -42.99 -5.92 49.53
CA ASP A 302 -43.34 -4.64 50.17
C ASP A 302 -44.23 -3.74 49.28
N VAL A 303 -45.01 -4.35 48.39
CA VAL A 303 -46.00 -3.66 47.53
C VAL A 303 -47.25 -3.22 48.33
N TYR A 304 -47.33 -3.53 49.63
CA TYR A 304 -48.46 -3.19 50.50
C TYR A 304 -48.12 -2.35 51.74
N ARG A 305 -46.96 -1.68 51.80
CA ARG A 305 -46.70 -0.69 52.86
C ARG A 305 -46.85 0.74 52.32
N GLU A 306 -47.67 1.55 53.00
CA GLU A 306 -47.94 2.97 52.68
C GLU A 306 -46.69 3.89 52.79
N HIS A 307 -45.55 3.35 53.22
CA HIS A 307 -44.28 4.08 53.31
C HIS A 307 -43.15 3.30 52.63
N PRO A 308 -42.76 3.66 51.39
CA PRO A 308 -41.63 3.04 50.72
C PRO A 308 -40.32 3.36 51.47
N VAL A 309 -39.58 2.32 51.88
CA VAL A 309 -38.23 2.48 52.41
C VAL A 309 -37.29 2.75 51.23
N PRO A 310 -36.45 3.80 51.25
CA PRO A 310 -35.55 4.10 50.14
C PRO A 310 -34.53 2.96 49.91
N PRO A 311 -34.06 2.77 48.67
CA PRO A 311 -33.11 1.71 48.34
C PRO A 311 -31.83 1.83 49.17
N PHE A 312 -31.33 0.70 49.67
CA PHE A 312 -30.05 0.65 50.39
C PHE A 312 -28.89 0.87 49.41
N LEU A 313 -28.20 2.00 49.57
CA LEU A 313 -26.94 2.29 48.88
C LEU A 313 -25.79 1.70 49.70
N ALA A 314 -25.37 0.48 49.37
CA ALA A 314 -24.23 -0.17 50.00
C ALA A 314 -22.95 0.05 49.17
N VAL A 315 -22.07 0.93 49.63
CA VAL A 315 -20.73 1.12 49.05
C VAL A 315 -19.80 0.09 49.68
N GLN A 316 -19.41 -0.94 48.93
CA GLN A 316 -18.41 -1.92 49.37
C GLN A 316 -17.07 -1.64 48.67
N PRO A 317 -16.11 -0.96 49.33
CA PRO A 317 -14.78 -0.77 48.77
C PRO A 317 -14.06 -2.12 48.74
N ALA A 318 -13.97 -2.74 47.57
CA ALA A 318 -13.09 -3.89 47.35
C ALA A 318 -11.70 -3.38 46.97
N VAL A 319 -10.74 -3.45 47.89
CA VAL A 319 -9.33 -3.11 47.63
C VAL A 319 -8.63 -4.37 47.14
N ASN A 320 -8.34 -4.45 45.83
CA ASN A 320 -7.46 -5.50 45.30
C ASN A 320 -6.01 -5.14 45.61
N VAL A 321 -5.49 -5.63 46.74
CA VAL A 321 -4.06 -5.54 47.06
C VAL A 321 -3.34 -6.65 46.31
N ASN A 322 -2.72 -6.33 45.17
CA ASN A 322 -1.76 -7.23 44.52
C ASN A 322 -0.49 -7.27 45.37
N LEU A 323 -0.45 -8.18 46.33
CA LEU A 323 0.78 -8.49 47.06
C LEU A 323 1.67 -9.30 46.13
N ASN A 324 2.58 -8.62 45.44
CA ASN A 324 3.71 -9.28 44.81
C ASN A 324 4.67 -9.68 45.93
N LEU A 325 4.38 -10.81 46.59
CA LEU A 325 5.30 -11.43 47.53
C LEU A 325 6.50 -11.87 46.70
N GLY A 326 7.56 -11.06 46.74
CA GLY A 326 8.82 -11.36 46.10
C GLY A 326 9.24 -12.79 46.43
N SER A 327 9.57 -13.53 45.38
CA SER A 327 10.29 -14.79 45.47
C SER A 327 11.54 -14.60 46.32
N GLY A 328 11.48 -15.01 47.58
CA GLY A 328 12.65 -15.26 48.39
C GLY A 328 13.11 -16.70 48.17
N SER A 329 14.22 -16.82 47.43
CA SER A 329 15.17 -17.96 47.35
C SER A 329 14.62 -19.35 47.04
#